data_AF-A0A250ITI4-F1
#
_entry.id   AF-A0A250ITI4-F1
#
_cell.length_a   1.000
_cell.length_b   1.000
_cell.length_c   1.000
_cell.angle_alpha   90.00
_cell.angle_beta   90.00
_cell.angle_gamma   90.00
#
_symmetry.space_group_name_H-M   'P 1'
#
loop_
_entity.id
_entity.type
_entity.pdbx_description
1 polymer ?
#
loop_
_entity_poly.entity_id
_entity_poly.type
_entity_poly.pdbx_seq_one_letter_code
_entity_poly.pdbx_strand_id
1 'polypeptide(L)'
;MRGQLEDGGQGNVCFAGECDVVAQNCAAGSRCTYVSQGNVTSRRCVPASTGTVDEGGNCQSIATTEGDFYDTCKAGLACTASPTSGGGTAPYTCKRFCHGGDQCAAPSDCVEVMHFTGSNELPRVCGAPGASCDVLTQGCTSPLGCYPSPKSGSVCVTAGTLADGQPCTYSNDCGPGSACVKDGVGLVCREMCRAPSGSPACSSGRCEPLQDFPGVGVCVP
;
A
#
# COMPACT_ATOMS: atom_id res chain seq x y z
N MET A 1 9.12 9.02 -13.70
CA MET A 1 10.02 8.24 -12.83
C MET A 1 9.61 8.53 -11.42
N ARG A 2 9.45 7.44 -10.69
CA ARG A 2 8.38 7.08 -9.76
C ARG A 2 9.08 6.27 -8.63
N GLY A 3 8.69 6.42 -7.36
CA GLY A 3 9.27 5.86 -6.11
C GLY A 3 10.08 4.62 -6.36
N GLN A 4 11.35 4.75 -6.73
CA GLN A 4 12.02 3.63 -7.37
C GLN A 4 12.59 2.74 -6.27
N LEU A 5 11.84 1.68 -5.93
CA LEU A 5 12.41 0.54 -5.23
C LEU A 5 13.53 -0.08 -6.09
N GLU A 6 14.42 -0.86 -5.51
CA GLU A 6 15.60 -1.43 -6.21
C GLU A 6 15.21 -2.31 -7.43
N ASP A 7 13.96 -2.80 -7.49
CA ASP A 7 13.37 -3.53 -8.62
C ASP A 7 12.49 -2.67 -9.56
N GLY A 8 12.36 -1.37 -9.28
CA GLY A 8 11.58 -0.40 -10.08
C GLY A 8 10.10 -0.28 -9.72
N GLY A 9 9.63 -0.95 -8.65
CA GLY A 9 8.26 -0.88 -8.17
C GLY A 9 7.92 0.33 -7.28
N GLN A 10 6.64 0.75 -7.21
CA GLN A 10 6.10 1.64 -6.15
C GLN A 10 4.92 0.98 -5.39
N GLY A 11 4.77 1.24 -4.09
CA GLY A 11 3.82 0.54 -3.20
C GLY A 11 2.30 0.66 -3.41
N ASN A 12 1.80 1.09 -4.58
CA ASN A 12 0.37 1.23 -4.91
C ASN A 12 0.09 1.10 -6.42
N VAL A 13 0.86 0.27 -7.13
CA VAL A 13 0.65 0.09 -8.57
C VAL A 13 -0.30 -1.09 -8.77
N CYS A 14 -1.50 -0.83 -9.27
CA CYS A 14 -2.40 -1.87 -9.77
C CYS A 14 -2.60 -1.67 -11.28
N PHE A 15 -2.47 -2.72 -12.09
CA PHE A 15 -2.73 -2.67 -13.53
C PHE A 15 -4.14 -3.15 -13.83
N ALA A 16 -4.65 -2.99 -15.05
CA ALA A 16 -5.92 -3.62 -15.42
C ALA A 16 -5.79 -5.14 -15.29
N GLY A 17 -6.74 -5.76 -14.59
CA GLY A 17 -6.81 -7.20 -14.34
C GLY A 17 -8.26 -7.66 -14.38
N GLU A 18 -8.48 -8.98 -14.29
CA GLU A 18 -9.83 -9.57 -14.38
C GLU A 18 -10.76 -9.08 -13.26
N CYS A 19 -10.19 -8.80 -12.09
CA CYS A 19 -10.93 -8.47 -10.88
C CYS A 19 -10.09 -7.60 -9.93
N ASP A 20 -10.76 -7.04 -8.93
CA ASP A 20 -10.17 -6.27 -7.84
C ASP A 20 -10.08 -7.13 -6.57
N VAL A 21 -8.86 -7.25 -6.02
CA VAL A 21 -8.57 -8.10 -4.85
C VAL A 21 -9.09 -7.52 -3.53
N VAL A 22 -9.42 -6.24 -3.48
CA VAL A 22 -10.05 -5.61 -2.31
C VAL A 22 -11.57 -5.62 -2.47
N ALA A 23 -12.09 -5.23 -3.64
CA ALA A 23 -13.53 -5.18 -3.89
C ALA A 23 -14.16 -6.58 -4.11
N GLN A 24 -13.35 -7.60 -4.43
CA GLN A 24 -13.77 -8.98 -4.66
C GLN A 24 -14.93 -9.11 -5.67
N ASN A 25 -14.84 -8.35 -6.77
CA ASN A 25 -15.90 -8.19 -7.78
C ASN A 25 -15.98 -9.34 -8.82
N CYS A 26 -15.60 -10.55 -8.43
CA CYS A 26 -15.81 -11.75 -9.24
C CYS A 26 -17.27 -12.21 -9.22
N ALA A 27 -17.67 -13.06 -10.18
CA ALA A 27 -18.98 -13.71 -10.16
C ALA A 27 -19.15 -14.59 -8.91
N ALA A 28 -20.41 -14.82 -8.51
CA ALA A 28 -20.74 -15.64 -7.33
C ALA A 28 -20.09 -17.02 -7.40
N GLY A 29 -19.54 -17.48 -6.26
CA GLY A 29 -18.78 -18.74 -6.18
C GLY A 29 -17.29 -18.62 -6.53
N SER A 30 -16.82 -17.42 -6.86
CA SER A 30 -15.40 -17.14 -7.14
C SER A 30 -14.81 -16.12 -6.16
N ARG A 31 -13.49 -16.09 -6.04
CA ARG A 31 -12.72 -15.06 -5.33
C ARG A 31 -11.69 -14.45 -6.28
N CYS A 32 -11.37 -13.19 -6.06
CA CYS A 32 -10.27 -12.52 -6.76
C CYS A 32 -8.96 -12.75 -5.98
N THR A 33 -7.94 -13.28 -6.65
CA THR A 33 -6.58 -13.42 -6.09
C THR A 33 -5.52 -13.26 -7.18
N TYR A 34 -4.26 -13.23 -6.79
CA TYR A 34 -3.13 -13.31 -7.72
C TYR A 34 -2.84 -14.76 -8.08
N VAL A 35 -2.79 -15.01 -9.38
CA VAL A 35 -2.41 -16.29 -9.96
C VAL A 35 -1.11 -16.11 -10.72
N SER A 36 -0.11 -16.89 -10.35
CA SER A 36 1.14 -17.03 -11.10
C SER A 36 1.03 -18.20 -12.08
N GLN A 37 1.33 -17.95 -13.34
CA GLN A 37 1.36 -18.94 -14.40
C GLN A 37 2.65 -18.74 -15.20
N GLY A 38 3.61 -19.66 -15.04
CA GLY A 38 4.95 -19.49 -15.58
C GLY A 38 5.67 -18.28 -14.97
N ASN A 39 6.03 -17.30 -15.81
CA ASN A 39 6.74 -16.08 -15.39
C ASN A 39 5.81 -14.85 -15.31
N VAL A 40 4.49 -15.04 -15.26
CA VAL A 40 3.51 -13.95 -15.22
C VAL A 40 2.61 -14.14 -14.01
N THR A 41 2.44 -13.07 -13.23
CA THR A 41 1.46 -13.03 -12.14
C THR A 41 0.39 -11.99 -12.47
N SER A 42 -0.88 -12.37 -12.33
CA SER A 42 -2.02 -11.50 -12.66
C SER A 42 -3.21 -11.77 -11.74
N ARG A 43 -4.08 -10.77 -11.56
CA ARG A 43 -5.34 -10.91 -10.82
C ARG A 43 -6.32 -11.73 -11.64
N ARG A 44 -6.84 -12.82 -11.07
CA ARG A 44 -7.83 -13.72 -11.71
C ARG A 44 -8.94 -14.10 -10.74
N CYS A 45 -10.10 -14.42 -11.29
CA CYS A 45 -11.17 -15.04 -10.54
C CYS A 45 -10.97 -16.56 -10.48
N VAL A 46 -10.78 -17.09 -9.27
CA VAL A 46 -10.63 -18.54 -9.04
C VAL A 46 -11.79 -19.05 -8.18
N PRO A 47 -12.11 -20.37 -8.19
CA PRO A 47 -13.19 -20.91 -7.36
C PRO A 47 -12.97 -20.55 -5.88
N ALA A 48 -14.01 -20.05 -5.21
CA ALA A 48 -13.91 -19.62 -3.81
C ALA A 48 -13.51 -20.76 -2.87
N SER A 49 -13.83 -22.01 -3.23
CA SER A 49 -13.45 -23.24 -2.52
C SER A 49 -11.92 -23.45 -2.41
N THR A 50 -11.13 -22.75 -3.22
CA THR A 50 -9.66 -22.79 -3.16
C THR A 50 -9.08 -21.97 -2.00
N GLY A 51 -9.86 -21.03 -1.45
CA GLY A 51 -9.48 -20.17 -0.35
C GLY A 51 -10.23 -20.55 0.92
N THR A 52 -9.59 -21.30 1.81
CA THR A 52 -10.24 -21.83 3.03
C THR A 52 -9.68 -21.25 4.32
N VAL A 53 -8.51 -20.61 4.26
CA VAL A 53 -7.81 -20.09 5.44
C VAL A 53 -8.29 -18.68 5.77
N ASP A 54 -8.69 -18.49 7.03
CA ASP A 54 -9.08 -17.20 7.60
C ASP A 54 -7.90 -16.25 7.82
N GLU A 55 -8.18 -14.96 8.01
CA GLU A 55 -7.19 -13.94 8.32
C GLU A 55 -6.38 -14.32 9.58
N GLY A 56 -5.05 -14.19 9.51
CA GLY A 56 -4.11 -14.63 10.54
C GLY A 56 -3.78 -16.12 10.54
N GLY A 57 -4.51 -16.94 9.78
CA GLY A 57 -4.25 -18.37 9.64
C GLY A 57 -3.02 -18.67 8.77
N ASN A 58 -2.38 -19.82 9.01
CA ASN A 58 -1.25 -20.30 8.21
C ASN A 58 -1.69 -20.67 6.80
N CYS A 59 -0.98 -20.17 5.80
CA CYS A 59 -1.34 -20.34 4.41
C CYS A 59 -0.21 -20.92 3.58
N GLN A 60 -0.56 -21.39 2.39
CA GLN A 60 0.37 -21.93 1.41
C GLN A 60 0.01 -21.42 0.01
N SER A 61 0.96 -21.47 -0.91
CA SER A 61 0.69 -21.39 -2.34
C SER A 61 0.52 -22.80 -2.90
N ILE A 62 -0.57 -23.04 -3.62
CA ILE A 62 -0.90 -24.34 -4.21
C ILE A 62 -0.82 -24.28 -5.73
N ALA A 63 -0.23 -25.31 -6.32
CA ALA A 63 -0.19 -25.51 -7.76
C ALA A 63 -1.44 -26.27 -8.22
N THR A 64 -2.05 -25.86 -9.33
CA THR A 64 -3.08 -26.65 -9.99
C THR A 64 -2.47 -27.58 -11.04
N THR A 65 -3.27 -28.54 -11.51
CA THR A 65 -2.89 -29.43 -12.61
C THR A 65 -2.63 -28.69 -13.92
N GLU A 66 -3.18 -27.49 -14.07
CA GLU A 66 -3.03 -26.60 -15.22
C GLU A 66 -1.81 -25.68 -15.11
N GLY A 67 -1.05 -25.78 -14.00
CA GLY A 67 0.16 -24.98 -13.77
C GLY A 67 -0.08 -23.58 -13.20
N ASP A 68 -1.29 -23.30 -12.74
CA ASP A 68 -1.61 -22.07 -12.01
C ASP A 68 -1.15 -22.20 -10.55
N PHE A 69 -0.62 -21.12 -9.98
CA PHE A 69 -0.20 -21.05 -8.58
C PHE A 69 -0.92 -19.90 -7.88
N TYR A 70 -1.63 -20.20 -6.79
CA TYR A 70 -2.32 -19.18 -5.98
C TYR A 70 -2.40 -19.59 -4.51
N ASP A 71 -2.69 -18.64 -3.63
CA ASP A 71 -2.73 -18.89 -2.19
C ASP A 71 -3.98 -19.66 -1.72
N THR A 72 -3.95 -20.17 -0.49
CA THR A 72 -5.09 -20.84 0.17
C THR A 72 -5.95 -19.90 1.01
N CYS A 73 -5.77 -18.58 0.91
CA CYS A 73 -6.46 -17.61 1.76
C CYS A 73 -7.89 -17.32 1.25
N LYS A 74 -8.82 -17.03 2.16
CA LYS A 74 -10.18 -16.62 1.78
C LYS A 74 -10.19 -15.34 0.93
N ALA A 75 -11.33 -15.08 0.28
CA ALA A 75 -11.54 -13.87 -0.51
C ALA A 75 -11.16 -12.59 0.25
N GLY A 76 -10.44 -11.68 -0.42
CA GLY A 76 -9.96 -10.42 0.16
C GLY A 76 -8.67 -10.54 0.99
N LEU A 77 -8.06 -11.74 1.03
CA LEU A 77 -6.83 -12.00 1.77
C LEU A 77 -5.73 -12.49 0.83
N ALA A 78 -4.48 -12.29 1.24
CA ALA A 78 -3.28 -12.71 0.56
C ALA A 78 -2.36 -13.48 1.51
N CYS A 79 -1.65 -14.48 1.01
CA CYS A 79 -0.67 -15.21 1.79
C CYS A 79 0.68 -14.49 1.81
N THR A 80 1.06 -13.90 2.94
CA THR A 80 2.32 -13.13 3.06
C THR A 80 3.22 -13.69 4.14
N ALA A 81 4.54 -13.52 3.96
CA ALA A 81 5.51 -13.93 4.96
C ALA A 81 5.33 -13.09 6.23
N SER A 82 5.21 -13.74 7.39
CA SER A 82 5.15 -13.04 8.67
C SER A 82 6.58 -12.74 9.12
N PRO A 83 6.98 -11.47 9.34
CA PRO A 83 8.33 -11.18 9.80
C PRO A 83 8.62 -11.92 11.11
N THR A 84 9.53 -12.89 11.07
CA THR A 84 10.03 -13.57 12.27
C THR A 84 11.22 -12.81 12.81
N SER A 85 11.17 -12.42 14.09
CA SER A 85 12.22 -11.69 14.81
C SER A 85 13.49 -12.51 15.12
N GLY A 86 13.77 -13.62 14.39
CA GLY A 86 14.79 -14.59 14.80
C GLY A 86 15.49 -15.38 13.69
N GLY A 87 15.44 -14.94 12.42
CA GLY A 87 16.24 -15.54 11.35
C GLY A 87 15.83 -16.95 10.88
N GLY A 88 14.68 -17.46 11.30
CA GLY A 88 14.06 -18.67 10.74
C GLY A 88 13.22 -18.37 9.49
N THR A 89 12.76 -19.41 8.79
CA THR A 89 11.76 -19.25 7.73
C THR A 89 10.46 -18.73 8.34
N ALA A 90 10.13 -17.48 8.02
CA ALA A 90 8.88 -16.83 8.37
C ALA A 90 7.68 -17.73 8.02
N PRO A 91 6.76 -18.06 8.95
CA PRO A 91 5.51 -18.70 8.57
C PRO A 91 4.70 -17.72 7.72
N TYR A 92 4.08 -18.23 6.67
CA TYR A 92 3.17 -17.44 5.85
C TYR A 92 1.80 -17.39 6.52
N THR A 93 1.21 -16.19 6.59
CA THR A 93 -0.13 -15.98 7.14
C THR A 93 -1.02 -15.21 6.17
N CYS A 94 -2.33 -15.45 6.25
CA CYS A 94 -3.29 -14.70 5.47
C CYS A 94 -3.47 -13.28 6.02
N LYS A 95 -3.18 -12.26 5.22
CA LYS A 95 -3.40 -10.85 5.56
C LYS A 95 -4.39 -10.22 4.59
N ARG A 96 -5.20 -9.29 5.07
CA ARG A 96 -6.24 -8.63 4.29
C ARG A 96 -5.67 -7.64 3.28
N PHE A 97 -6.07 -7.75 2.01
CA PHE A 97 -5.81 -6.71 1.02
C PHE A 97 -6.51 -5.41 1.41
N CYS A 98 -5.88 -4.28 1.10
CA CYS A 98 -6.42 -2.98 1.46
C CYS A 98 -6.04 -1.89 0.45
N HIS A 99 -6.90 -0.88 0.38
CA HIS A 99 -6.68 0.41 -0.25
C HIS A 99 -6.41 1.51 0.79
N GLY A 100 -6.90 1.37 2.02
CA GLY A 100 -6.74 2.36 3.07
C GLY A 100 -6.73 1.75 4.46
N GLY A 101 -6.20 2.51 5.43
CA GLY A 101 -6.14 2.08 6.82
C GLY A 101 -7.51 1.84 7.45
N ASP A 102 -8.57 2.47 6.93
CA ASP A 102 -9.97 2.24 7.33
C ASP A 102 -10.40 0.77 7.22
N GLN A 103 -9.81 0.05 6.26
CA GLN A 103 -10.07 -1.38 6.00
C GLN A 103 -9.26 -2.33 6.88
N CYS A 104 -8.33 -1.81 7.68
CA CYS A 104 -7.50 -2.59 8.61
C CYS A 104 -8.01 -2.46 10.05
N ALA A 105 -8.01 -3.60 10.76
CA ALA A 105 -8.29 -3.65 12.18
C ALA A 105 -7.07 -3.15 12.97
N ALA A 106 -7.28 -2.29 13.95
CA ALA A 106 -6.21 -1.82 14.82
C ALA A 106 -5.54 -3.00 15.56
N PRO A 107 -4.21 -2.99 15.74
CA PRO A 107 -3.28 -1.87 15.50
C PRO A 107 -2.77 -1.77 14.05
N SER A 108 -3.21 -2.64 13.14
CA SER A 108 -2.70 -2.71 11.77
C SER A 108 -3.13 -1.55 10.89
N ASP A 109 -2.36 -1.30 9.83
CA ASP A 109 -2.60 -0.28 8.83
C ASP A 109 -2.32 -0.80 7.41
N CYS A 110 -2.80 -0.08 6.40
CA CYS A 110 -2.67 -0.48 5.01
C CYS A 110 -1.31 -0.07 4.41
N VAL A 111 -0.26 -0.77 4.85
CA VAL A 111 1.12 -0.33 4.65
C VAL A 111 2.06 -1.41 4.11
N GLU A 112 1.70 -2.69 4.23
CA GLU A 112 2.57 -3.78 3.78
C GLU A 112 2.39 -4.02 2.29
N VAL A 113 3.42 -3.68 1.50
CA VAL A 113 3.43 -3.86 0.06
C VAL A 113 3.78 -5.30 -0.29
N MET A 114 2.98 -5.92 -1.15
CA MET A 114 3.29 -7.24 -1.71
C MET A 114 4.05 -7.13 -3.02
N HIS A 115 4.97 -8.06 -3.23
CA HIS A 115 5.72 -8.20 -4.47
C HIS A 115 5.42 -9.58 -5.08
N PHE A 116 5.15 -9.59 -6.37
CA PHE A 116 4.94 -10.82 -7.12
C PHE A 116 5.96 -10.94 -8.23
N THR A 117 6.60 -12.11 -8.34
CA THR A 117 7.43 -12.41 -9.51
C THR A 117 6.57 -12.38 -10.77
N GLY A 118 7.04 -11.71 -11.83
CA GLY A 118 6.31 -11.64 -13.09
C GLY A 118 5.13 -10.66 -13.10
N SER A 119 5.05 -9.77 -12.11
CA SER A 119 4.12 -8.65 -12.11
C SER A 119 4.81 -7.37 -11.66
N ASN A 120 4.36 -6.24 -12.20
CA ASN A 120 4.71 -4.91 -11.70
C ASN A 120 3.64 -4.38 -10.73
N GLU A 121 2.60 -5.18 -10.42
CA GLU A 121 1.60 -4.82 -9.42
C GLU A 121 2.20 -4.90 -8.02
N LEU A 122 1.83 -3.92 -7.18
CA LEU A 122 2.32 -3.71 -5.84
C LEU A 122 1.12 -3.41 -4.93
N PRO A 123 0.23 -4.38 -4.73
CA PRO A 123 -0.92 -4.21 -3.86
C PRO A 123 -0.46 -4.17 -2.40
N ARG A 124 -1.33 -3.65 -1.54
CA ARG A 124 -1.08 -3.60 -0.10
C ARG A 124 -1.95 -4.58 0.66
N VAL A 125 -1.43 -5.03 1.78
CA VAL A 125 -2.16 -5.74 2.82
C VAL A 125 -2.06 -5.01 4.16
N CYS A 126 -3.01 -5.30 5.05
CA CYS A 126 -2.97 -4.85 6.42
C CYS A 126 -1.76 -5.46 7.14
N GLY A 127 -0.86 -4.60 7.60
CA GLY A 127 0.36 -4.98 8.29
C GLY A 127 0.54 -4.18 9.57
N ALA A 128 1.56 -4.52 10.35
CA ALA A 128 1.96 -3.70 11.49
C ALA A 128 2.27 -2.28 10.99
N PRO A 129 1.84 -1.23 11.71
CA PRO A 129 2.11 0.13 11.31
C PRO A 129 3.62 0.33 11.26
N GLY A 130 4.08 1.09 10.26
CA GLY A 130 5.48 1.49 10.17
C GLY A 130 5.93 2.26 11.42
N ALA A 131 7.24 2.38 11.61
CA ALA A 131 7.77 3.21 12.69
C ALA A 131 7.18 4.62 12.59
N SER A 132 6.77 5.18 13.73
CA SER A 132 6.28 6.56 13.76
C SER A 132 7.40 7.52 13.36
N CYS A 133 7.03 8.60 12.68
CA CYS A 133 7.98 9.56 12.14
C CYS A 133 7.37 10.97 12.08
N ASP A 134 8.20 11.98 11.86
CA ASP A 134 7.75 13.35 11.60
C ASP A 134 7.78 13.61 10.08
N VAL A 135 6.62 13.89 9.51
CA VAL A 135 6.41 14.12 8.07
C VAL A 135 7.16 15.34 7.55
N LEU A 136 7.50 16.30 8.41
CA LEU A 136 8.25 17.49 8.00
C LEU A 136 9.77 17.26 8.03
N THR A 137 10.25 16.29 8.81
CA THR A 137 11.70 15.98 8.92
C THR A 137 12.12 14.71 8.17
N GLN A 138 11.17 13.88 7.73
CA GLN A 138 11.40 12.69 6.89
C GLN A 138 12.43 11.71 7.50
N GLY A 139 12.31 11.40 8.79
CA GLY A 139 13.27 10.53 9.53
C GLY A 139 13.23 9.02 9.20
N CYS A 140 12.75 8.63 8.03
CA CYS A 140 12.65 7.22 7.64
C CYS A 140 13.93 6.77 6.90
N THR A 141 14.36 5.52 7.13
CA THR A 141 15.50 4.97 6.40
C THR A 141 15.07 4.59 4.98
N SER A 142 15.87 4.97 3.98
CA SER A 142 15.65 4.59 2.58
C SER A 142 15.45 3.07 2.44
N PRO A 143 14.48 2.60 1.60
CA PRO A 143 13.69 3.35 0.63
C PRO A 143 12.34 3.87 1.15
N LEU A 144 12.18 4.01 2.48
CA LEU A 144 10.94 4.48 3.09
C LEU A 144 10.88 6.02 3.14
N GLY A 145 9.67 6.56 3.14
CA GLY A 145 9.36 7.96 3.43
C GLY A 145 8.35 8.07 4.58
N CYS A 146 8.27 9.24 5.19
CA CYS A 146 7.31 9.51 6.26
C CYS A 146 6.03 10.11 5.68
N TYR A 147 4.91 9.41 5.83
CA TYR A 147 3.63 9.85 5.27
C TYR A 147 2.52 9.90 6.32
N PRO A 148 1.58 10.85 6.20
CA PRO A 148 0.42 10.89 7.07
C PRO A 148 -0.50 9.68 6.81
N SER A 149 -0.82 8.92 7.87
CA SER A 149 -1.86 7.88 7.86
C SER A 149 -3.05 8.26 8.78
N PRO A 150 -4.31 8.18 8.30
CA PRO A 150 -5.49 8.57 9.08
C PRO A 150 -5.68 7.86 10.43
N LYS A 151 -5.18 6.62 10.58
CA LYS A 151 -5.36 5.83 11.82
C LYS A 151 -4.10 5.72 12.67
N SER A 152 -2.94 5.69 12.03
CA SER A 152 -1.66 5.40 12.70
C SER A 152 -0.85 6.67 12.96
N GLY A 153 -1.36 7.83 12.56
CA GLY A 153 -0.56 9.04 12.49
C GLY A 153 0.52 8.92 11.41
N SER A 154 1.59 9.68 11.54
CA SER A 154 2.68 9.68 10.57
C SER A 154 3.54 8.43 10.71
N VAL A 155 3.69 7.67 9.62
CA VAL A 155 4.39 6.37 9.61
C VAL A 155 5.38 6.24 8.47
N CYS A 156 6.47 5.52 8.72
CA CYS A 156 7.45 5.15 7.70
C CYS A 156 6.91 4.03 6.82
N VAL A 157 6.67 4.34 5.56
CA VAL A 157 6.19 3.40 4.53
C VAL A 157 6.97 3.61 3.24
N THR A 158 6.88 2.66 2.31
CA THR A 158 7.56 2.77 1.02
C THR A 158 7.29 4.11 0.35
N ALA A 159 8.35 4.82 -0.01
CA ALA A 159 8.25 6.11 -0.66
C ALA A 159 7.81 5.99 -2.12
N GLY A 160 6.89 6.86 -2.51
CA GLY A 160 6.57 7.11 -3.91
C GLY A 160 7.58 8.07 -4.55
N THR A 161 7.38 8.41 -5.82
CA THR A 161 8.08 9.56 -6.43
C THR A 161 7.22 10.27 -7.48
N LEU A 162 5.89 10.20 -7.35
CA LEU A 162 5.10 11.22 -8.02
C LEU A 162 5.54 12.59 -7.47
N ALA A 163 5.91 13.47 -8.40
CA ALA A 163 6.30 14.83 -8.07
C ALA A 163 5.08 15.67 -7.71
N ASP A 164 5.31 16.81 -7.08
CA ASP A 164 4.23 17.77 -6.79
C ASP A 164 3.47 18.18 -8.05
N GLY A 165 2.14 18.29 -7.92
CA GLY A 165 1.23 18.56 -9.02
C GLY A 165 0.78 17.32 -9.80
N GLN A 166 1.39 16.14 -9.60
CA GLN A 166 0.95 14.92 -10.26
C GLN A 166 -0.29 14.30 -9.58
N PRO A 167 -1.20 13.67 -10.36
CA PRO A 167 -2.36 13.00 -9.79
C PRO A 167 -1.92 11.75 -9.02
N CYS A 168 -2.52 11.53 -7.86
CA CYS A 168 -2.21 10.44 -6.95
C CYS A 168 -3.49 9.81 -6.41
N THR A 169 -3.35 8.67 -5.74
CA THR A 169 -4.46 8.03 -5.02
C THR A 169 -4.18 8.01 -3.52
N TYR A 170 -2.91 7.90 -3.13
CA TYR A 170 -2.47 7.81 -1.73
C TYR A 170 -1.24 8.66 -1.46
N SER A 171 -1.06 9.08 -0.20
CA SER A 171 0.05 9.97 0.18
C SER A 171 1.42 9.41 -0.16
N ASN A 172 1.62 8.11 0.03
CA ASN A 172 2.88 7.44 -0.29
C ASN A 172 3.06 7.12 -1.79
N ASP A 173 2.18 7.61 -2.67
CA ASP A 173 2.46 7.68 -4.12
C ASP A 173 3.39 8.86 -4.44
N CYS A 174 3.35 9.90 -3.61
CA CYS A 174 4.13 11.12 -3.72
C CYS A 174 5.56 10.91 -3.20
N GLY A 175 6.49 11.74 -3.65
CA GLY A 175 7.85 11.79 -3.11
C GLY A 175 7.88 12.10 -1.59
N PRO A 176 8.96 11.74 -0.88
CA PRO A 176 9.18 12.16 0.50
C PRO A 176 9.07 13.68 0.64
N GLY A 177 8.36 14.15 1.67
CA GLY A 177 8.06 15.57 1.85
C GLY A 177 6.77 16.04 1.19
N SER A 178 6.07 15.17 0.45
CA SER A 178 4.77 15.48 -0.14
C SER A 178 3.67 14.52 0.31
N ALA A 179 2.42 14.95 0.22
CA ALA A 179 1.24 14.14 0.51
C ALA A 179 0.19 14.27 -0.60
N CYS A 180 -0.65 13.24 -0.71
CA CYS A 180 -1.73 13.19 -1.71
C CYS A 180 -2.98 13.80 -1.09
N VAL A 181 -3.38 14.97 -1.58
CA VAL A 181 -4.47 15.75 -1.01
C VAL A 181 -5.49 16.11 -2.07
N LYS A 182 -6.72 16.38 -1.61
CA LYS A 182 -7.79 16.84 -2.48
C LYS A 182 -7.50 18.26 -2.97
N ASP A 183 -7.50 18.41 -4.29
CA ASP A 183 -7.36 19.69 -4.96
C ASP A 183 -8.41 19.80 -6.07
N GLY A 184 -9.41 20.65 -5.85
CA GLY A 184 -10.60 20.74 -6.69
C GLY A 184 -11.36 19.42 -6.78
N VAL A 185 -11.41 18.83 -7.98
CA VAL A 185 -12.14 17.59 -8.28
C VAL A 185 -11.29 16.31 -8.17
N GLY A 186 -9.97 16.44 -7.97
CA GLY A 186 -9.03 15.32 -7.97
C GLY A 186 -8.16 15.26 -6.73
N LEU A 187 -7.29 14.24 -6.69
CA LEU A 187 -6.23 14.09 -5.70
C LEU A 187 -4.88 14.37 -6.38
N VAL A 188 -4.04 15.18 -5.74
CA VAL A 188 -2.76 15.64 -6.28
C VAL A 188 -1.68 15.64 -5.19
N CYS A 189 -0.45 15.31 -5.56
CA CYS A 189 0.72 15.43 -4.69
C CYS A 189 1.04 16.89 -4.40
N ARG A 190 1.13 17.25 -3.12
CA ARG A 190 1.47 18.60 -2.66
C ARG A 190 2.58 18.55 -1.61
N GLU A 191 3.53 19.46 -1.72
CA GLU A 191 4.60 19.69 -0.74
C GLU A 191 4.00 19.91 0.66
N MET A 192 4.57 19.27 1.67
CA MET A 192 4.18 19.46 3.06
C MET A 192 4.91 20.65 3.68
N CYS A 193 4.23 21.38 4.53
CA CYS A 193 4.73 22.58 5.18
C CYS A 193 4.32 22.64 6.65
N ARG A 194 4.99 23.48 7.43
CA ARG A 194 4.58 23.77 8.80
C ARG A 194 3.44 24.80 8.80
N ALA A 195 2.26 24.37 9.23
CA ALA A 195 1.06 25.23 9.31
C ALA A 195 0.90 25.86 10.70
N PRO A 196 0.39 27.11 10.79
CA PRO A 196 0.05 28.02 9.69
C PRO A 196 1.26 28.74 9.08
N SER A 197 2.41 28.66 9.74
CA SER A 197 3.71 29.14 9.23
C SER A 197 4.85 28.44 9.97
N GLY A 198 6.04 28.44 9.39
CA GLY A 198 7.25 27.87 9.98
C GLY A 198 8.10 27.13 8.97
N SER A 199 9.04 26.32 9.44
CA SER A 199 9.93 25.51 8.59
C SER A 199 9.51 24.03 8.63
N PRO A 200 9.42 23.33 7.48
CA PRO A 200 9.59 23.86 6.11
C PRO A 200 8.43 24.78 5.72
N ALA A 201 8.75 25.86 5.00
CA ALA A 201 7.78 26.77 4.40
C ALA A 201 7.53 26.35 2.94
N CYS A 202 6.40 26.74 2.38
CA CYS A 202 6.10 26.47 0.99
C CYS A 202 7.09 27.15 0.05
N SER A 203 7.62 26.39 -0.90
CA SER A 203 8.41 26.93 -2.01
C SER A 203 7.60 27.91 -2.87
N SER A 204 6.28 27.68 -2.97
CA SER A 204 5.31 28.57 -3.61
C SER A 204 3.91 28.40 -3.00
N GLY A 205 3.09 29.45 -3.08
CA GLY A 205 1.71 29.42 -2.57
C GLY A 205 1.60 29.64 -1.05
N ARG A 206 0.56 29.08 -0.43
CA ARG A 206 0.31 29.17 1.01
C ARG A 206 0.25 27.78 1.66
N CYS A 207 0.61 27.72 2.94
CA CYS A 207 0.51 26.50 3.72
C CYS A 207 -0.92 26.34 4.27
N GLU A 208 -1.70 25.40 3.73
CA GLU A 208 -3.03 25.08 4.25
C GLU A 208 -2.97 23.89 5.21
N PRO A 209 -3.60 23.95 6.41
CA PRO A 209 -3.58 22.87 7.38
C PRO A 209 -4.10 21.54 6.79
N LEU A 210 -3.36 20.47 7.05
CA LEU A 210 -3.79 19.12 6.70
C LEU A 210 -4.76 18.63 7.77
N GLN A 211 -5.93 18.15 7.33
CA GLN A 211 -6.94 17.63 8.24
C GLN A 211 -6.36 16.49 9.11
N ASP A 212 -6.66 16.51 10.40
CA ASP A 212 -6.21 15.51 11.39
C ASP A 212 -4.70 15.45 11.67
N PHE A 213 -3.90 16.39 11.13
CA PHE A 213 -2.45 16.50 11.40
C PHE A 213 -2.08 17.90 11.92
N PRO A 214 -2.21 18.15 13.25
CA PRO A 214 -1.91 19.45 13.84
C PRO A 214 -0.48 19.94 13.56
N GLY A 215 -0.35 21.18 13.11
CA GLY A 215 0.95 21.81 12.81
C GLY A 215 1.56 21.39 11.47
N VAL A 216 0.91 20.50 10.72
CA VAL A 216 1.28 20.11 9.36
C VAL A 216 0.26 20.69 8.40
N GLY A 217 0.75 21.18 7.27
CA GLY A 217 -0.07 21.60 6.15
C GLY A 217 0.50 21.10 4.83
N VAL A 218 -0.18 21.48 3.75
CA VAL A 218 0.25 21.27 2.38
C VAL A 218 0.26 22.60 1.63
N CYS A 219 1.20 22.72 0.70
CA CYS A 219 1.37 23.91 -0.12
C CYS A 219 0.36 23.92 -1.25
N VAL A 220 -0.56 24.88 -1.20
CA VAL A 220 -1.57 25.09 -2.24
C VAL A 220 -1.28 26.39 -2.99
N PRO A 221 -1.56 26.45 -4.31
CA PRO A 221 -1.41 27.67 -5.11
C PRO A 221 -2.18 28.88 -4.54
#